data_AF-A0A4R6WPH1-F1
#
_entry.id   AF-A0A4R6WPH1-F1
#
_cell.length_a   1.000
_cell.length_b   1.000
_cell.length_c   1.000
_cell.angle_alpha   90.00
_cell.angle_beta   90.00
_cell.angle_gamma   90.00
#
_symmetry.space_group_name_H-M   'P 1'
#
loop_
_entity.id
_entity.type
_entity.pdbx_description
1 polymer ?
#
loop_
_entity_poly.entity_id
_entity_poly.type
_entity_poly.pdbx_seq_one_letter_code
_entity_poly.pdbx_strand_id
1 'polypeptide(L)'
;MTKNKTVKTLLFTLMMTFIAVGTIAIAKEVMKKETVKIEAPAATETLYFVGTNPLNPDHYSPNPDPNKPCGLPQQTICQIEAPVDALGRPIMTAPAGSSTVGEEIQESLASLTDPEAEEPILNTTVKDFRPN
;
A
#
# COMPACT_ATOMS: atom_id res chain seq x y z
N MET A 1 -43.20 -2.98 68.48
CA MET A 1 -41.73 -3.08 68.36
C MET A 1 -41.43 -4.04 67.20
N THR A 2 -40.94 -3.49 66.10
CA THR A 2 -41.14 -4.01 64.74
C THR A 2 -40.12 -5.10 64.39
N LYS A 3 -40.66 -6.24 63.93
CA LYS A 3 -39.95 -7.42 63.42
C LYS A 3 -39.41 -7.17 62.00
N ASN A 4 -38.49 -8.05 61.59
CA ASN A 4 -38.15 -8.43 60.21
C ASN A 4 -36.96 -7.73 59.53
N LYS A 5 -35.73 -8.05 59.99
CA LYS A 5 -34.48 -7.83 59.22
C LYS A 5 -34.14 -8.98 58.25
N THR A 6 -34.96 -10.04 58.18
CA THR A 6 -34.59 -11.32 57.53
C THR A 6 -35.03 -11.47 56.06
N VAL A 7 -35.62 -10.43 55.46
CA VAL A 7 -36.14 -10.54 54.06
C VAL A 7 -35.10 -10.09 53.02
N LYS A 8 -34.04 -9.38 53.42
CA LYS A 8 -33.09 -8.77 52.47
C LYS A 8 -31.98 -9.71 51.99
N THR A 9 -31.72 -10.82 52.69
CA THR A 9 -30.62 -11.73 52.35
C THR A 9 -31.00 -12.77 51.27
N LEU A 10 -32.29 -12.91 50.95
CA LEU A 10 -32.79 -13.93 50.00
C LEU A 10 -32.89 -13.42 48.56
N LEU A 11 -32.87 -12.09 48.35
CA LEU A 11 -32.97 -11.49 47.02
C LEU A 11 -31.64 -11.50 46.26
N PHE A 12 -30.50 -11.53 46.97
CA PHE A 12 -29.18 -11.48 46.36
C PHE A 12 -28.67 -12.84 45.87
N THR A 13 -29.15 -13.95 46.44
CA THR A 13 -28.72 -15.31 46.04
C THR A 13 -29.44 -15.80 44.78
N LEU A 14 -30.57 -15.19 44.39
CA LEU A 14 -31.33 -15.56 43.19
C LEU A 14 -30.71 -14.99 41.89
N MET A 15 -29.86 -13.96 41.98
CA MET A 15 -29.21 -13.38 40.78
C MET A 15 -27.96 -14.14 40.31
N MET A 16 -27.44 -15.09 41.09
CA MET A 16 -26.22 -15.84 40.78
C MET A 16 -26.46 -17.16 40.03
N THR A 17 -27.70 -17.48 39.64
CA THR A 17 -28.07 -18.78 39.04
C THR A 17 -28.49 -18.74 37.56
N PHE A 18 -28.33 -17.61 36.87
CA PHE A 18 -28.46 -17.54 35.40
C PHE A 18 -27.10 -17.46 34.69
N ILE A 19 -26.08 -18.13 35.26
CA ILE A 19 -24.88 -18.55 34.52
C ILE A 19 -25.17 -19.94 33.96
N ALA A 20 -26.07 -20.03 32.98
CA ALA A 20 -26.24 -21.24 32.20
C ALA A 20 -26.92 -20.92 30.87
N VAL A 21 -26.22 -21.27 29.79
CA VAL A 21 -26.71 -21.34 28.41
C VAL A 21 -26.83 -19.99 27.70
N GLY A 22 -25.70 -19.57 27.15
CA GLY A 22 -25.62 -18.48 26.19
C GLY A 22 -24.44 -18.66 25.24
N THR A 23 -24.18 -19.90 24.78
CA THR A 23 -23.34 -20.13 23.60
C THR A 23 -24.05 -19.57 22.37
N ILE A 24 -23.96 -18.25 22.18
CA ILE A 24 -24.21 -17.66 20.87
C ILE A 24 -22.87 -17.70 20.15
N ALA A 25 -22.73 -18.71 19.29
CA ALA A 25 -21.70 -18.75 18.27
C ALA A 25 -21.91 -17.56 17.32
N ILE A 26 -21.32 -16.41 17.64
CA ILE A 26 -21.10 -15.31 16.68
C ILE A 26 -19.62 -15.31 16.35
N ALA A 27 -19.21 -16.29 15.54
CA ALA A 27 -17.86 -16.32 14.99
C ALA A 27 -17.86 -17.00 13.62
N LYS A 28 -18.72 -16.53 12.70
CA LYS A 28 -18.57 -16.77 11.26
C LYS A 28 -19.02 -15.56 10.43
N GLU A 29 -18.57 -14.38 10.80
CA GLU A 29 -18.44 -13.28 9.82
C GLU A 29 -17.17 -12.45 10.07
N VAL A 30 -16.20 -13.04 10.77
CA VAL A 30 -14.86 -12.49 10.90
C VAL A 30 -14.00 -13.18 9.84
N MET A 31 -13.51 -12.36 8.93
CA MET A 31 -12.48 -12.67 7.95
C MET A 31 -12.93 -13.56 6.79
N LYS A 32 -13.82 -13.00 5.95
CA LYS A 32 -13.43 -12.92 4.54
C LYS A 32 -12.29 -11.88 4.42
N LYS A 33 -11.18 -12.14 5.11
CA LYS A 33 -9.90 -11.60 4.71
C LYS A 33 -9.73 -12.34 3.40
N GLU A 34 -10.12 -11.69 2.30
CA GLU A 34 -9.60 -12.07 1.01
C GLU A 34 -8.15 -12.33 1.30
N THR A 35 -7.79 -13.60 1.19
CA THR A 35 -6.41 -13.97 1.11
C THR A 35 -6.05 -13.24 -0.16
N VAL A 36 -5.54 -12.01 -0.02
CA VAL A 36 -4.89 -11.29 -1.08
C VAL A 36 -3.94 -12.34 -1.56
N LYS A 37 -4.31 -12.94 -2.68
CA LYS A 37 -3.46 -13.86 -3.39
C LYS A 37 -2.32 -12.92 -3.69
N ILE A 38 -1.26 -12.99 -2.89
CA ILE A 38 0.00 -12.41 -3.25
C ILE A 38 0.38 -13.30 -4.43
N GLU A 39 -0.21 -13.01 -5.58
CA GLU A 39 0.30 -13.46 -6.85
C GLU A 39 1.78 -13.12 -6.75
N ALA A 40 2.61 -14.14 -6.97
CA ALA A 40 4.05 -13.96 -7.01
C ALA A 40 4.32 -12.67 -7.78
N PRO A 41 5.14 -11.74 -7.25
CA PRO A 41 5.30 -10.42 -7.85
C PRO A 41 5.53 -10.65 -9.33
N ALA A 42 4.61 -10.14 -10.15
CA ALA A 42 4.75 -10.22 -11.59
C ALA A 42 6.17 -9.72 -11.91
N ALA A 43 6.91 -10.50 -12.71
CA ALA A 43 8.32 -10.24 -12.95
C ALA A 43 8.50 -8.76 -13.29
N THR A 44 9.39 -8.09 -12.55
CA THR A 44 9.67 -6.68 -12.75
C THR A 44 10.61 -6.52 -13.93
N GLU A 45 10.42 -5.45 -14.70
CA GLU A 45 11.32 -5.06 -15.76
C GLU A 45 11.87 -3.66 -15.50
N THR A 46 13.11 -3.43 -15.92
CA THR A 46 13.70 -2.09 -15.96
C THR A 46 13.12 -1.34 -17.15
N LEU A 47 12.55 -0.16 -16.88
CA LEU A 47 11.96 0.70 -17.88
C LEU A 47 12.52 2.11 -17.79
N TYR A 48 12.64 2.77 -18.93
CA TYR A 48 13.15 4.13 -19.06
C TYR A 48 12.04 5.06 -19.48
N PHE A 49 11.89 6.15 -18.73
CA PHE A 49 10.93 7.20 -19.07
C PHE A 49 11.36 7.91 -20.36
N VAL A 50 10.45 8.10 -21.31
CA VAL A 50 10.72 8.73 -22.62
C VAL A 50 9.71 9.82 -22.98
N GLY A 51 8.62 9.96 -22.23
CA GLY A 51 7.53 10.91 -22.53
C GLY A 51 7.54 12.18 -21.69
N THR A 52 6.34 12.72 -21.44
CA THR A 52 6.11 13.99 -20.73
C THR A 52 5.39 13.85 -19.40
N ASN A 53 4.68 12.73 -19.20
CA ASN A 53 3.96 12.39 -17.97
C ASN A 53 4.45 11.04 -17.44
N PRO A 54 5.20 10.98 -16.32
CA PRO A 54 5.66 9.72 -15.72
C PRO A 54 4.53 8.84 -15.15
N LEU A 55 3.33 9.37 -14.96
CA LEU A 55 2.17 8.56 -14.56
C LEU A 55 1.44 7.93 -15.76
N ASN A 56 1.89 8.20 -16.99
CA ASN A 56 1.35 7.53 -18.19
C ASN A 56 2.20 6.29 -18.54
N PRO A 57 1.64 5.07 -18.49
CA PRO A 57 2.34 3.85 -18.87
C PRO A 57 2.92 3.86 -20.29
N ASP A 58 2.27 4.57 -21.22
CA ASP A 58 2.71 4.64 -22.62
C ASP A 58 3.99 5.48 -22.81
N HIS A 59 4.49 6.12 -21.75
CA HIS A 59 5.69 6.98 -21.79
C HIS A 59 6.95 6.26 -21.32
N TYR A 60 6.95 4.93 -21.34
CA TYR A 60 8.09 4.10 -20.93
C TYR A 60 8.56 3.20 -22.06
N SER A 61 9.86 2.95 -22.06
CA SER A 61 10.56 2.11 -23.05
C SER A 61 11.45 1.11 -22.32
N PRO A 62 11.55 -0.15 -22.78
CA PRO A 62 12.52 -1.11 -22.26
C PRO A 62 13.97 -0.74 -22.64
N ASN A 63 14.14 0.17 -23.60
CA ASN A 63 15.45 0.64 -24.05
C ASN A 63 15.69 2.08 -23.56
N PRO A 64 16.89 2.40 -23.04
CA PRO A 64 17.24 3.76 -22.68
C PRO A 64 17.34 4.66 -23.92
N ASP A 65 16.95 5.92 -23.79
CA ASP A 65 17.19 6.93 -24.82
C ASP A 65 18.66 7.40 -24.72
N PRO A 66 19.50 7.17 -25.75
CA PRO A 66 20.91 7.55 -25.72
C PRO A 66 21.13 9.06 -25.60
N ASN A 67 20.12 9.88 -25.92
CA ASN A 67 20.20 11.34 -25.80
C ASN A 67 19.72 11.86 -24.43
N LYS A 68 19.11 10.99 -23.61
CA LYS A 68 18.57 11.35 -22.29
C LYS A 68 19.04 10.35 -21.22
N PRO A 69 20.37 10.26 -20.98
CA PRO A 69 20.91 9.34 -19.98
C PRO A 69 20.42 9.68 -18.57
N CYS A 70 20.36 8.67 -17.71
CA CYS A 70 20.13 8.89 -16.28
C CYS A 70 21.32 9.58 -15.61
N GLY A 71 21.05 10.27 -14.50
CA GLY A 71 22.05 10.96 -13.69
C GLY A 71 21.67 12.41 -13.38
N LEU A 72 22.71 13.24 -13.23
CA LEU A 72 22.57 14.63 -12.78
C LEU A 72 22.41 15.60 -13.97
N PRO A 73 21.69 16.72 -13.79
CA PRO A 73 20.88 17.09 -12.62
C PRO A 73 19.57 16.29 -12.55
N GLN A 74 19.06 16.03 -11.35
CA GLN A 74 17.84 15.24 -11.15
C GLN A 74 16.60 16.15 -11.28
N GLN A 75 15.94 16.13 -12.44
CA GLN A 75 14.80 16.99 -12.75
C GLN A 75 13.52 16.23 -13.14
N THR A 76 13.67 14.98 -13.56
CA THR A 76 12.55 14.09 -13.87
C THR A 76 12.96 12.63 -13.65
N ILE A 77 11.97 11.73 -13.61
CA ILE A 77 12.20 10.28 -13.53
C ILE A 77 12.98 9.82 -14.76
N CYS A 78 14.02 9.01 -14.56
CA CYS A 78 14.74 8.39 -15.66
C CYS A 78 14.42 6.91 -15.79
N GLN A 79 14.59 6.17 -14.70
CA GLN A 79 14.52 4.72 -14.68
C GLN A 79 13.58 4.25 -13.57
N ILE A 80 12.73 3.29 -13.90
CA ILE A 80 11.89 2.57 -12.95
C ILE A 80 12.11 1.06 -13.07
N GLU A 81 11.73 0.33 -12.04
CA GLU A 81 11.59 -1.12 -12.02
C GLU A 81 10.14 -1.44 -11.64
N ALA A 82 9.39 -2.06 -12.54
CA ALA A 82 7.96 -2.30 -12.31
C ALA A 82 7.46 -3.55 -13.06
N PRO A 83 6.37 -4.18 -12.59
CA PRO A 83 5.66 -5.17 -13.39
C PRO A 83 5.12 -4.59 -14.68
N VAL A 84 5.12 -5.38 -15.76
CA VAL A 84 4.64 -4.95 -17.08
C VAL A 84 3.38 -5.67 -17.53
N ASP A 85 2.56 -4.98 -18.32
CA ASP A 85 1.39 -5.56 -18.99
C ASP A 85 1.79 -6.37 -20.23
N ALA A 86 0.80 -6.95 -20.92
CA ALA A 86 1.04 -7.72 -22.14
C ALA A 86 1.66 -6.91 -23.30
N LEU A 87 1.71 -5.57 -23.19
CA LEU A 87 2.31 -4.66 -24.16
C LEU A 87 3.69 -4.15 -23.69
N GLY A 88 4.20 -4.62 -22.55
CA GLY A 88 5.49 -4.20 -22.00
C GLY A 88 5.45 -2.84 -21.29
N ARG A 89 4.27 -2.37 -20.90
CA ARG A 89 4.09 -1.07 -20.20
C ARG A 89 3.97 -1.29 -18.69
N PRO A 90 4.46 -0.36 -17.86
CA PRO A 90 4.38 -0.53 -16.41
C PRO A 90 2.92 -0.55 -15.94
N ILE A 91 2.58 -1.51 -15.07
CA ILE A 91 1.27 -1.60 -14.45
C ILE A 91 1.24 -0.68 -13.23
N MET A 92 0.76 0.55 -13.41
CA MET A 92 0.78 1.59 -12.35
C MET A 92 0.01 1.20 -11.08
N THR A 93 -0.99 0.32 -11.19
CA THR A 93 -1.79 -0.16 -10.05
C THR A 93 -1.20 -1.41 -9.40
N ALA A 94 -0.09 -1.94 -9.91
CA ALA A 94 0.54 -3.12 -9.33
C ALA A 94 1.16 -2.76 -7.95
N PRO A 95 1.13 -3.69 -6.99
CA PRO A 95 1.79 -3.48 -5.70
C PRO A 95 3.30 -3.24 -5.85
N ALA A 96 3.82 -2.22 -5.17
CA ALA A 96 5.23 -1.92 -5.02
C ALA A 96 5.50 -1.56 -3.55
N GLY A 97 6.22 -2.43 -2.83
CA GLY A 97 6.43 -2.28 -1.39
C GLY A 97 5.11 -2.24 -0.60
N SER A 98 4.81 -1.09 0.01
CA SER A 98 3.58 -0.85 0.80
C SER A 98 2.50 -0.06 0.04
N SER A 99 2.74 0.29 -1.22
CA SER A 99 1.89 1.13 -2.07
C SER A 99 1.79 0.53 -3.47
N THR A 100 1.47 1.34 -4.47
CA THR A 100 1.46 0.97 -5.88
C THR A 100 2.62 1.62 -6.65
N VAL A 101 2.96 1.05 -7.81
CA VAL A 101 3.96 1.62 -8.75
C VAL A 101 3.69 3.11 -9.03
N GLY A 102 2.42 3.48 -9.28
CA GLY A 102 2.04 4.86 -9.56
C GLY A 102 2.21 5.78 -8.35
N GLU A 103 1.89 5.31 -7.15
CA GLU A 103 2.07 6.07 -5.90
C GLU A 103 3.56 6.31 -5.60
N GLU A 104 4.41 5.28 -5.77
CA GLU A 104 5.85 5.42 -5.60
C GLU A 104 6.46 6.39 -6.63
N ILE A 105 6.00 6.36 -7.90
CA ILE A 105 6.40 7.36 -8.91
C ILE A 105 5.98 8.76 -8.49
N GLN A 106 4.75 8.92 -8.00
CA GLN A 106 4.22 10.22 -7.58
C GLN A 106 4.98 10.78 -6.38
N GLU A 107 5.33 9.94 -5.40
CA GLU A 107 6.13 10.32 -4.24
C GLU A 107 7.52 10.81 -4.66
N SER A 108 8.22 10.04 -5.52
CA SER A 108 9.50 10.44 -6.08
C SER A 108 9.41 11.73 -6.88
N LEU A 109 8.32 11.95 -7.64
CA LEU A 109 8.11 13.21 -8.35
C LEU A 109 7.90 14.39 -7.40
N ALA A 110 7.12 14.21 -6.34
CA ALA A 110 6.89 15.26 -5.35
C ALA A 110 8.21 15.72 -4.70
N SER A 111 9.11 14.77 -4.44
CA SER A 111 10.43 15.06 -3.84
C SER A 111 11.33 15.96 -4.70
N LEU A 112 11.15 15.98 -6.03
CA LEU A 112 11.90 16.90 -6.92
C LEU A 112 11.55 18.37 -6.69
N THR A 113 10.39 18.63 -6.10
CA THR A 113 9.87 19.98 -5.86
C THR A 113 9.86 20.38 -4.39
N ASP A 114 10.29 19.48 -3.52
CA ASP A 114 10.35 19.72 -2.08
C ASP A 114 11.58 20.60 -1.75
N PRO A 115 11.37 21.83 -1.25
CA PRO A 115 12.49 22.73 -0.92
C PRO A 115 13.33 22.25 0.27
N GLU A 116 12.84 21.29 1.06
CA GLU A 116 13.56 20.70 2.19
C GLU A 116 14.33 19.42 1.81
N ALA A 117 14.08 18.86 0.62
CA ALA A 117 14.77 17.66 0.16
C ALA A 117 16.20 18.01 -0.33
N GLU A 118 17.21 17.39 0.27
CA GLU A 118 18.61 17.49 -0.20
C GLU A 118 18.81 16.75 -1.53
N GLU A 119 18.11 15.62 -1.70
CA GLU A 119 18.08 14.81 -2.92
C GLU A 119 16.68 14.23 -3.16
N PRO A 120 16.28 13.95 -4.41
CA PRO A 120 15.03 13.28 -4.73
C PRO A 120 14.98 11.84 -4.19
N ILE A 121 13.79 11.43 -3.77
CA ILE A 121 13.55 10.14 -3.13
C ILE A 121 13.54 9.02 -4.17
N LEU A 122 14.43 8.04 -3.97
CA LEU A 122 14.38 6.73 -4.63
C LEU A 122 13.55 5.75 -3.79
N ASN A 123 12.95 4.75 -4.43
CA ASN A 123 12.14 3.73 -3.75
C ASN A 123 12.18 2.37 -4.48
N THR A 124 11.20 1.50 -4.21
CA THR A 124 11.21 0.15 -4.77
C THR A 124 10.95 0.16 -6.28
N THR A 125 10.28 1.19 -6.80
CA THR A 125 9.97 1.42 -8.20
C THR A 125 10.98 2.36 -8.86
N VAL A 126 11.16 3.58 -8.36
CA VAL A 126 12.01 4.61 -8.98
C VAL A 126 13.48 4.37 -8.62
N LYS A 127 14.30 4.17 -9.66
CA LYS A 127 15.72 3.80 -9.52
C LYS A 127 16.68 4.92 -9.87
N ASP A 128 16.27 5.84 -10.73
CA ASP A 128 17.12 6.96 -11.11
C ASP A 128 16.33 8.13 -11.69
N PHE A 129 16.95 9.31 -11.66
CA PHE A 129 16.45 10.57 -12.21
C PHE A 129 17.36 11.06 -13.34
N ARG A 130 16.94 12.09 -14.06
CA ARG A 130 17.73 12.71 -15.13
C ARG A 130 17.41 14.19 -15.34
N PRO A 131 18.24 14.93 -16.11
CA PRO A 131 17.86 16.23 -16.65
C PRO A 131 16.66 16.13 -17.59
N ASN A 132 15.94 17.23 -17.75
CA ASN A 132 14.85 17.34 -18.75
C ASN A 132 15.36 17.29 -20.20
#